data_AF-A0A4R4JFN2-F1
#
_entry.id   AF-A0A4R4JFN2-F1
#
_cell.length_a   1.000
_cell.length_b   1.000
_cell.length_c   1.000
_cell.angle_alpha   90.00
_cell.angle_beta   90.00
_cell.angle_gamma   90.00
#
_symmetry.space_group_name_H-M   'P 1'
#
loop_
_entity.id
_entity.type
_entity.pdbx_description
1 polymer ?
#
loop_
_entity_poly.entity_id
_entity_poly.type
_entity_poly.pdbx_seq_one_letter_code
_entity_poly.pdbx_strand_id
1 'polypeptide(L)'
;MIKYHSLKNKTIGGIGKVSSYDIEFTFNSKKPQTFQLVFFPLTDDIVGAERIAEIYDVNPNILFAVSIIFFDQAYESIPIDELNGRTPFDKIDKTVHYNRNENNYFFNVLISYILDYIEESKVHYLYFSGYSDSHKRTYERLLQKVQSRLILEYEDLGGGDYVVKTCYSNQEEGNSG
;
A
#
# COMPACT_ATOMS: atom_id res chain seq x y z
N MET A 1 -23.10 -5.61 -14.85
CA MET A 1 -21.74 -5.04 -15.03
C MET A 1 -20.77 -6.02 -14.42
N ILE A 2 -19.90 -6.64 -15.21
CA ILE A 2 -18.92 -7.61 -14.71
C ILE A 2 -17.72 -6.82 -14.18
N LYS A 3 -17.45 -6.97 -12.89
CA LYS A 3 -16.22 -6.57 -12.24
C LYS A 3 -15.84 -7.72 -11.33
N TYR A 4 -14.67 -8.30 -11.52
CA TYR A 4 -14.13 -9.29 -10.61
C TYR A 4 -12.63 -9.08 -10.49
N HIS A 5 -12.06 -9.61 -9.42
CA HIS A 5 -10.63 -9.61 -9.19
C HIS A 5 -10.20 -11.02 -8.80
N SER A 6 -8.92 -11.34 -9.02
CA SER A 6 -8.31 -12.58 -8.54
C SER A 6 -6.89 -12.30 -8.08
N LEU A 7 -6.53 -12.82 -6.91
CA LEU A 7 -5.15 -12.88 -6.46
C LEU A 7 -4.41 -13.92 -7.31
N LYS A 8 -3.42 -13.48 -8.09
CA LYS A 8 -2.59 -14.34 -8.95
C LYS A 8 -1.43 -14.92 -8.18
N ASN A 9 -0.72 -14.06 -7.46
CA ASN A 9 0.42 -14.44 -6.63
C ASN A 9 0.33 -13.76 -5.27
N LYS A 10 0.84 -14.45 -4.26
CA LYS A 10 0.97 -13.95 -2.89
C LYS A 10 2.32 -14.39 -2.33
N THR A 11 3.19 -13.42 -2.08
CA THR A 11 4.49 -13.62 -1.46
C THR A 11 4.46 -12.97 -0.08
N ILE A 12 4.66 -13.75 0.97
CA ILE A 12 4.87 -13.24 2.34
C ILE A 12 6.32 -13.47 2.70
N GLY A 13 7.09 -12.39 2.82
CA GLY A 13 8.52 -12.45 3.14
C GLY A 13 8.82 -12.84 4.59
N GLY A 14 7.91 -12.54 5.53
CA GLY A 14 8.18 -12.59 6.96
C GLY A 14 8.80 -11.29 7.50
N ILE A 15 9.20 -11.28 8.77
CA ILE A 15 9.70 -10.07 9.46
C ILE A 15 10.94 -9.52 8.74
N GLY A 16 10.94 -8.22 8.46
CA GLY A 16 12.07 -7.54 7.81
C GLY A 16 12.29 -7.95 6.34
N LYS A 17 11.29 -8.54 5.67
CA LYS A 17 11.39 -8.94 4.25
C LYS A 17 10.22 -8.43 3.43
N VAL A 18 10.49 -8.18 2.16
CA VAL A 18 9.48 -7.73 1.20
C VAL A 18 8.37 -8.77 1.05
N SER A 19 7.12 -8.30 1.08
CA SER A 19 5.93 -9.06 0.72
C SER A 19 5.25 -8.42 -0.48
N SER A 20 4.60 -9.20 -1.33
CA SER A 20 3.92 -8.68 -2.52
C SER A 20 2.72 -9.51 -2.94
N TYR A 21 1.66 -8.84 -3.38
CA TYR A 21 0.44 -9.44 -3.89
C TYR A 21 0.18 -8.98 -5.32
N ASP A 22 -0.01 -9.93 -6.23
CA ASP A 22 -0.37 -9.64 -7.63
C ASP A 22 -1.88 -9.81 -7.79
N ILE A 23 -2.59 -8.73 -8.02
CA ILE A 23 -4.05 -8.71 -8.07
C ILE A 23 -4.49 -8.37 -9.48
N GLU A 24 -5.07 -9.35 -10.18
CA GLU A 24 -5.66 -9.13 -11.50
C GLU A 24 -7.08 -8.60 -11.36
N PHE A 25 -7.36 -7.49 -12.04
CA PHE A 25 -8.68 -6.92 -12.16
C PHE A 25 -9.22 -7.09 -13.57
N THR A 26 -10.46 -7.56 -13.68
CA THR A 26 -11.20 -7.56 -14.93
C THR A 26 -12.42 -6.67 -14.80
N PHE A 27 -12.49 -5.66 -15.67
CA PHE A 27 -13.61 -4.75 -15.80
C PHE A 27 -14.27 -4.93 -17.17
N ASN A 28 -15.59 -4.76 -17.24
CA ASN A 28 -16.37 -4.87 -18.48
C ASN A 28 -15.65 -4.29 -19.70
N SER A 29 -15.52 -5.09 -20.77
CA SER A 29 -15.00 -4.69 -22.07
C SER A 29 -13.54 -4.18 -22.07
N LYS A 30 -12.79 -4.40 -20.98
CA LYS A 30 -11.37 -4.08 -20.86
C LYS A 30 -10.56 -5.36 -20.75
N LYS A 31 -9.31 -5.32 -21.22
CA LYS A 31 -8.35 -6.40 -20.96
C LYS A 31 -8.10 -6.50 -19.44
N PRO A 32 -7.88 -7.71 -18.91
CA PRO A 32 -7.42 -7.87 -17.53
C PRO A 32 -6.14 -7.06 -17.29
N GLN A 33 -6.02 -6.47 -16.11
CA GLN A 33 -4.84 -5.72 -15.67
C GLN A 33 -4.39 -6.23 -14.31
N THR A 34 -3.11 -6.54 -14.19
CA THR A 34 -2.52 -6.99 -12.93
C THR A 34 -1.83 -5.83 -12.25
N PHE A 35 -2.28 -5.54 -11.03
CA PHE A 35 -1.63 -4.57 -10.16
C PHE A 35 -0.85 -5.33 -9.10
N GLN A 36 0.40 -4.94 -8.90
CA GLN A 36 1.20 -5.45 -7.80
C GLN A 36 1.09 -4.49 -6.62
N LEU A 37 0.76 -5.02 -5.45
CA LEU A 37 0.80 -4.35 -4.16
C LEU A 37 2.04 -4.87 -3.41
N VAL A 38 2.97 -3.99 -3.06
CA VAL A 38 4.24 -4.34 -2.41
C VAL A 38 4.28 -3.71 -1.03
N PHE A 39 4.75 -4.50 -0.07
CA PHE A 39 4.97 -4.12 1.32
C PHE A 39 6.48 -4.24 1.59
N PHE A 40 7.16 -3.10 1.70
CA PHE A 40 8.58 -3.04 2.00
C PHE A 40 8.79 -2.94 3.51
N PRO A 41 9.68 -3.72 4.12
CA PRO A 41 10.09 -3.46 5.49
C PRO A 41 10.79 -2.10 5.56
N LEU A 42 10.54 -1.32 6.61
CA LEU A 42 11.16 0.02 6.76
C LEU A 42 12.68 -0.03 6.97
N THR A 43 13.26 -1.20 7.22
CA THR A 43 14.71 -1.39 7.16
C THR A 43 15.29 -1.02 5.79
N ASP A 44 14.47 -1.12 4.73
CA ASP A 44 14.85 -0.78 3.36
C ASP A 44 14.33 0.62 2.92
N ASP A 45 13.56 1.31 3.78
CA ASP A 45 13.02 2.66 3.56
C ASP A 45 13.33 3.57 4.77
N ILE A 46 14.54 4.12 4.76
CA ILE A 46 15.06 4.98 5.83
C ILE A 46 14.15 6.20 6.05
N VAL A 47 13.60 6.78 4.98
CA VAL A 47 12.75 7.97 5.09
C VAL A 47 11.46 7.63 5.82
N GLY A 48 10.79 6.54 5.44
CA GLY A 48 9.61 6.07 6.15
C GLY A 48 9.88 5.74 7.62
N ALA A 49 11.03 5.11 7.90
CA ALA A 49 11.47 4.76 9.26
C ALA A 49 11.67 6.00 10.14
N GLU A 50 12.39 7.00 9.64
CA GLU A 50 12.64 8.26 10.34
C GLU A 50 11.35 9.03 10.62
N ARG A 51 10.41 9.08 9.66
CA ARG A 51 9.11 9.74 9.84
C ARG A 51 8.25 9.08 10.90
N ILE A 52 8.19 7.76 10.93
CA ILE A 52 7.46 7.01 11.97
C ILE A 52 8.10 7.22 13.34
N ALA A 53 9.43 7.16 13.42
CA ALA A 53 10.17 7.41 14.65
C ALA A 53 9.92 8.81 15.21
N GLU A 54 9.94 9.83 14.35
CA GLU A 54 9.69 11.23 14.69
C GLU A 54 8.26 11.44 15.22
N ILE A 55 7.25 10.88 14.56
CA ILE A 55 5.84 11.15 14.89
C ILE A 55 5.37 10.38 16.10
N TYR A 56 5.73 9.11 16.21
CA TYR A 56 5.24 8.24 17.27
C TYR A 56 6.21 8.10 18.44
N ASP A 57 7.37 8.78 18.40
CA ASP A 57 8.45 8.71 19.40
C ASP A 57 8.92 7.26 19.66
N VAL A 58 9.30 6.58 18.57
CA VAL A 58 9.65 5.15 18.58
C VAL A 58 11.02 4.91 17.95
N ASN A 59 11.63 3.75 18.23
CA ASN A 59 12.93 3.39 17.67
C ASN A 59 12.85 3.30 16.13
N PRO A 60 13.73 3.93 15.35
CA PRO A 60 13.70 3.84 13.89
C PRO A 60 13.96 2.43 13.34
N ASN A 61 14.54 1.52 14.13
CA ASN A 61 14.80 0.12 13.74
C ASN A 61 13.61 -0.82 13.98
N ILE A 62 12.37 -0.34 13.83
CA ILE A 62 11.17 -1.19 14.00
C ILE A 62 11.08 -2.22 12.88
N LEU A 63 11.16 -3.49 13.26
CA LEU A 63 11.06 -4.63 12.33
C LEU A 63 9.64 -4.91 11.85
N PHE A 64 8.63 -4.38 12.54
CA PHE A 64 7.20 -4.57 12.27
C PHE A 64 6.55 -3.35 11.61
N ALA A 65 7.33 -2.58 10.86
CA ALA A 65 6.85 -1.41 10.15
C ALA A 65 7.11 -1.56 8.64
N VAL A 66 6.16 -1.11 7.83
CA VAL A 66 6.24 -1.29 6.37
C VAL A 66 5.86 -0.04 5.58
N SER A 67 6.51 0.14 4.44
CA SER A 67 6.07 1.04 3.38
C SER A 67 5.18 0.31 2.39
N ILE A 68 4.05 0.91 2.03
CA ILE A 68 3.12 0.34 1.05
C ILE A 68 3.24 1.07 -0.28
N ILE A 69 3.36 0.30 -1.36
CA ILE A 69 3.22 0.82 -2.72
C ILE A 69 2.32 -0.10 -3.55
N PHE A 70 1.70 0.44 -4.60
CA PHE A 70 1.08 -0.39 -5.63
C PHE A 70 1.26 0.20 -7.03
N PHE A 71 1.34 -0.64 -8.04
CA PHE A 71 1.51 -0.22 -9.43
C PHE A 71 0.95 -1.25 -10.42
N ASP A 72 0.78 -0.85 -11.68
CA ASP A 72 0.40 -1.75 -12.78
C ASP A 72 1.63 -2.54 -13.23
N GLN A 73 1.57 -3.88 -13.22
CA GLN A 73 2.69 -4.75 -13.62
C GLN A 73 3.12 -4.56 -15.08
N ALA A 74 2.29 -3.93 -15.92
CA ALA A 74 2.75 -3.49 -17.23
C ALA A 74 4.00 -2.60 -17.14
N TYR A 75 4.30 -2.01 -15.96
CA TYR A 75 5.47 -1.16 -15.75
C TYR A 75 6.77 -1.93 -15.97
N GLU A 76 6.80 -3.17 -15.49
CA GLU A 76 7.98 -4.04 -15.52
C GLU A 76 8.36 -4.43 -16.95
N SER A 77 7.43 -4.28 -17.90
CA SER A 77 7.65 -4.57 -19.31
C SER A 77 8.15 -3.37 -20.12
N ILE A 78 8.24 -2.17 -19.52
CA ILE A 78 8.69 -0.97 -20.22
C ILE A 78 10.23 -0.92 -20.20
N PRO A 79 10.90 -0.83 -21.36
CA PRO A 79 12.34 -0.63 -21.42
C PRO A 79 12.78 0.64 -20.67
N ILE A 80 13.93 0.59 -19.98
CA ILE A 80 14.41 1.70 -19.12
C ILE A 80 14.56 3.01 -19.90
N ASP A 81 15.02 2.93 -21.15
CA ASP A 81 15.16 4.06 -22.07
C ASP A 81 13.82 4.65 -22.53
N GLU A 82 12.75 3.86 -22.49
CA GLU A 82 11.39 4.29 -22.82
C GLU A 82 10.62 4.86 -21.62
N LEU A 83 11.11 4.65 -20.39
CA LEU A 83 10.48 5.18 -19.19
C LEU A 83 10.35 6.70 -19.24
N ASN A 84 11.27 7.44 -19.86
CA ASN A 84 11.19 8.90 -20.00
C ASN A 84 10.89 9.62 -18.66
N GLY A 85 11.49 9.15 -17.56
CA GLY A 85 11.25 9.67 -16.21
C GLY A 85 9.98 9.15 -15.54
N ARG A 86 9.25 8.23 -16.17
CA ARG A 86 8.17 7.47 -15.51
C ARG A 86 8.77 6.55 -14.46
N THR A 87 8.06 6.44 -13.36
CA THR A 87 8.33 5.60 -12.20
C THR A 87 7.26 4.51 -12.12
N PRO A 88 7.46 3.43 -11.33
CA PRO A 88 6.40 2.44 -11.11
C PRO A 88 5.10 3.09 -10.62
N PHE A 89 5.18 4.28 -10.02
CA PHE A 89 4.06 5.03 -9.51
C PHE A 89 3.26 5.79 -10.58
N ASP A 90 3.78 5.90 -11.80
CA ASP A 90 3.11 6.60 -12.89
C ASP A 90 2.12 5.69 -13.61
N LYS A 91 0.99 6.29 -14.04
CA LYS A 91 0.06 5.60 -14.94
C LYS A 91 0.74 5.38 -16.29
N ILE A 92 0.95 4.11 -16.63
CA ILE A 92 1.58 3.70 -17.88
C ILE A 92 0.64 3.94 -19.06
N ASP A 93 -0.62 3.53 -18.90
CA ASP A 93 -1.63 3.66 -19.92
C ASP A 93 -2.66 4.73 -19.54
N LYS A 94 -2.51 5.91 -20.15
CA LYS A 94 -3.47 7.01 -20.00
C LYS A 94 -4.84 6.69 -20.62
N THR A 95 -4.97 5.64 -21.43
CA THR A 95 -6.22 5.29 -22.13
C THR A 95 -7.17 4.45 -21.28
N VAL A 96 -6.69 3.85 -20.19
CA VAL A 96 -7.53 3.05 -19.30
C VAL A 96 -8.23 3.97 -18.32
N HIS A 97 -9.38 4.49 -18.76
CA HIS A 97 -10.24 5.30 -17.93
C HIS A 97 -11.23 4.43 -17.17
N TYR A 98 -11.02 4.30 -15.86
CA TYR A 98 -12.01 3.72 -14.97
C TYR A 98 -13.15 4.70 -14.73
N ASN A 99 -14.39 4.24 -14.89
CA ASN A 99 -15.53 5.01 -14.42
C ASN A 99 -15.55 5.04 -12.87
N ARG A 100 -16.40 5.89 -12.28
CA ARG A 100 -16.50 6.03 -10.82
C ARG A 100 -16.73 4.70 -10.11
N ASN A 101 -17.56 3.83 -10.67
CA ASN A 101 -17.92 2.55 -10.07
C ASN A 101 -16.79 1.52 -10.15
N GLU A 102 -15.94 1.60 -11.18
CA GLU A 102 -14.73 0.78 -11.33
C GLU A 102 -13.63 1.25 -10.39
N ASN A 103 -13.37 2.56 -10.32
CA ASN A 103 -12.44 3.15 -9.35
C ASN A 103 -12.81 2.78 -7.91
N ASN A 104 -14.09 2.90 -7.56
CA ASN A 104 -14.55 2.52 -6.22
C ASN A 104 -14.33 1.04 -5.92
N TYR A 105 -14.58 0.16 -6.89
CA TYR A 105 -14.32 -1.26 -6.73
C TYR A 105 -12.82 -1.55 -6.59
N PHE A 106 -12.00 -0.99 -7.49
CA PHE A 106 -10.55 -1.12 -7.48
C PHE A 106 -9.94 -0.73 -6.12
N PHE A 107 -10.21 0.49 -5.66
CA PHE A 107 -9.67 0.96 -4.38
C PHE A 107 -10.20 0.17 -3.19
N ASN A 108 -11.46 -0.28 -3.22
CA ASN A 108 -12.00 -1.12 -2.15
C ASN A 108 -11.29 -2.47 -2.03
N VAL A 109 -10.96 -3.08 -3.17
CA VAL A 109 -10.22 -4.35 -3.21
C VAL A 109 -8.78 -4.14 -2.73
N LEU A 110 -8.07 -3.12 -3.23
CA LEU A 110 -6.71 -2.80 -2.77
C LEU A 110 -6.67 -2.60 -1.25
N ILE A 111 -7.60 -1.80 -0.71
CA ILE A 111 -7.71 -1.57 0.73
C ILE A 111 -7.94 -2.88 1.49
N SER A 112 -8.78 -3.80 0.97
CA SER A 112 -9.02 -5.10 1.61
C SER A 112 -7.71 -5.88 1.75
N TYR A 113 -6.92 -5.99 0.68
CA TYR A 113 -5.65 -6.71 0.71
C TYR A 113 -4.62 -6.05 1.64
N ILE A 114 -4.61 -4.72 1.75
CA ILE A 114 -3.77 -4.01 2.73
C ILE A 114 -4.19 -4.38 4.16
N LEU A 115 -5.50 -4.37 4.46
CA LEU A 115 -6.02 -4.74 5.78
C LEU A 115 -5.74 -6.20 6.13
N ASP A 116 -5.90 -7.10 5.16
CA ASP A 116 -5.58 -8.53 5.33
C ASP A 116 -4.08 -8.70 5.65
N TYR A 117 -3.19 -7.99 4.95
CA TYR A 117 -1.76 -8.02 5.24
C TYR A 117 -1.42 -7.50 6.64
N ILE A 118 -2.02 -6.38 7.05
CA ILE A 118 -1.83 -5.81 8.40
C ILE A 118 -2.21 -6.85 9.46
N GLU A 119 -3.33 -7.55 9.26
CA GLU A 119 -3.80 -8.57 10.20
C GLU A 119 -2.96 -9.85 10.21
N GLU A 120 -2.56 -10.35 9.05
CA GLU A 120 -1.72 -11.55 8.93
C GLU A 120 -0.31 -11.33 9.47
N SER A 121 0.30 -10.20 9.12
CA SER A 121 1.69 -9.88 9.45
C SER A 121 1.84 -9.13 10.78
N LYS A 122 0.73 -8.78 11.44
CA LYS A 122 0.70 -8.03 12.71
C LYS A 122 1.53 -6.75 12.63
N VAL A 123 1.37 -6.01 11.54
CA VAL A 123 2.16 -4.80 11.27
C VAL A 123 1.83 -3.73 12.30
N HIS A 124 2.84 -3.11 12.92
CA HIS A 124 2.67 -2.08 13.95
C HIS A 124 2.50 -0.68 13.34
N TYR A 125 3.29 -0.38 12.30
CA TYR A 125 3.29 0.95 11.67
C TYR A 125 3.31 0.83 10.16
N LEU A 126 2.63 1.75 9.49
CA LEU A 126 2.63 1.88 8.04
C LEU A 126 3.15 3.26 7.68
N TYR A 127 3.98 3.30 6.64
CA TYR A 127 4.26 4.50 5.89
C TYR A 127 3.69 4.34 4.48
N PHE A 128 3.14 5.41 3.93
CA PHE A 128 2.86 5.44 2.50
C PHE A 128 3.04 6.86 1.98
N SER A 129 3.71 6.93 0.82
CA SER A 129 3.90 8.17 0.10
C SER A 129 3.07 8.17 -1.18
N GLY A 130 2.19 9.16 -1.29
CA GLY A 130 1.25 9.30 -2.38
C GLY A 130 1.89 9.96 -3.60
N TYR A 131 2.71 9.22 -4.36
CA TYR A 131 3.40 9.76 -5.53
C TYR A 131 2.47 10.17 -6.69
N SER A 132 1.28 9.59 -6.79
CA SER A 132 0.25 9.98 -7.74
C SER A 132 -1.09 10.28 -7.07
N ASP A 133 -1.96 11.06 -7.71
CA ASP A 133 -3.35 11.29 -7.26
C ASP A 133 -4.13 9.99 -7.04
N SER A 134 -3.76 8.92 -7.74
CA SER A 134 -4.38 7.60 -7.57
C SER A 134 -3.96 6.95 -6.24
N HIS A 135 -2.68 7.04 -5.89
CA HIS A 135 -2.17 6.58 -4.59
C HIS A 135 -2.80 7.38 -3.46
N LYS A 136 -2.74 8.71 -3.55
CA LYS A 136 -3.36 9.63 -2.57
C LYS A 136 -4.80 9.25 -2.28
N ARG A 137 -5.62 9.09 -3.33
CA ARG A 137 -7.03 8.68 -3.17
C ARG A 137 -7.20 7.28 -2.56
N THR A 138 -6.32 6.34 -2.85
CA THR A 138 -6.37 5.00 -2.23
C THR A 138 -6.13 5.10 -0.73
N TYR A 139 -5.09 5.85 -0.38
CA TYR A 139 -4.60 6.06 0.97
C TYR A 139 -5.58 6.87 1.80
N GLU A 140 -6.06 8.00 1.29
CA GLU A 140 -7.15 8.75 1.91
C GLU A 140 -8.39 7.89 2.14
N ARG A 141 -8.74 6.99 1.21
CA ARG A 141 -9.87 6.07 1.39
C ARG A 141 -9.59 4.96 2.39
N LEU A 142 -8.37 4.45 2.47
CA LEU A 142 -7.92 3.51 3.49
C LEU A 142 -8.10 4.16 4.86
N LEU A 143 -7.57 5.38 5.00
CA LEU A 143 -7.67 6.18 6.20
C LEU A 143 -9.13 6.47 6.52
N GLN A 144 -9.92 7.04 5.60
CA GLN A 144 -11.36 7.35 5.75
C GLN A 144 -12.24 6.14 6.08
N LYS A 145 -11.80 4.92 5.77
CA LYS A 145 -12.40 3.70 6.34
C LYS A 145 -12.00 3.51 7.82
N VAL A 146 -11.72 4.61 8.55
CA VAL A 146 -11.20 4.80 9.93
C VAL A 146 -12.01 4.09 11.03
N GLN A 147 -12.94 3.21 10.68
CA GLN A 147 -13.61 2.32 11.61
C GLN A 147 -13.11 0.87 11.48
N SER A 148 -12.01 0.62 10.75
CA SER A 148 -11.35 -0.67 10.84
C SER A 148 -10.74 -0.81 12.23
N ARG A 149 -11.03 -1.92 12.92
CA ARG A 149 -10.43 -2.30 14.21
C ARG A 149 -8.89 -2.28 14.24
N LEU A 150 -8.24 -2.12 13.08
CA LEU A 150 -6.80 -2.28 12.89
C LEU A 150 -6.02 -0.97 12.91
N ILE A 151 -6.63 0.19 12.63
CA ILE A 151 -5.94 1.49 12.58
C ILE A 151 -6.32 2.29 13.83
N LEU A 152 -5.33 2.70 14.62
CA LEU A 152 -5.53 3.50 15.84
C LEU A 152 -5.46 4.99 15.56
N GLU A 153 -4.40 5.40 14.87
CA GLU A 153 -4.09 6.79 14.59
C GLU A 153 -3.33 6.89 13.28
N TYR A 154 -3.43 8.06 12.64
CA TYR A 154 -2.64 8.41 11.47
C TYR A 154 -2.32 9.90 11.51
N GLU A 155 -1.20 10.28 10.91
CA GLU A 155 -0.81 11.68 10.70
C GLU A 155 -0.67 11.93 9.19
N ASP A 156 -1.22 13.05 8.72
CA ASP A 156 -1.05 13.55 7.35
C ASP A 156 0.17 14.45 7.30
N LEU A 157 1.21 14.01 6.59
CA LEU A 157 2.48 14.73 6.42
C LEU A 157 2.40 15.79 5.32
N GLY A 158 1.26 15.91 4.64
CA GLY A 158 1.09 16.73 3.46
C GLY A 158 1.60 16.04 2.19
N GLY A 159 1.19 16.55 1.04
CA GLY A 159 1.67 16.05 -0.25
C GLY A 159 1.17 14.65 -0.62
N GLY A 160 0.34 14.00 0.20
CA GLY A 160 -0.11 12.62 0.01
C GLY A 160 0.66 11.59 0.83
N ASP A 161 1.51 12.05 1.76
CA ASP A 161 2.32 11.21 2.62
C ASP A 161 1.64 11.06 3.98
N TYR A 162 1.67 9.85 4.53
CA TYR A 162 1.05 9.57 5.81
C TYR A 162 1.83 8.53 6.58
N VAL A 163 1.76 8.64 7.91
CA VAL A 163 2.15 7.57 8.83
C VAL A 163 0.91 7.06 9.55
N VAL A 164 0.88 5.76 9.82
CA VAL A 164 -0.25 5.10 10.46
C VAL A 164 0.25 4.18 11.56
N LYS A 165 -0.36 4.25 12.73
CA LYS A 165 -0.19 3.29 13.81
C LYS A 165 -1.38 2.35 13.86
N THR A 166 -1.08 1.06 13.93
CA THR A 166 -2.09 0.00 13.99
C THR A 166 -2.37 -0.43 15.43
N CYS A 167 -3.42 -1.24 15.63
CA CYS A 167 -3.74 -1.83 16.93
C CYS A 167 -2.67 -2.79 17.47
N TYR A 168 -1.75 -3.26 16.64
CA TYR A 168 -0.72 -4.22 17.04
C TYR A 168 0.48 -3.54 17.72
N SER A 169 0.69 -2.25 17.50
CA SER A 169 1.75 -1.46 18.17
C SER A 169 1.69 -1.54 19.69
N ASN A 170 0.50 -1.62 20.28
CA ASN A 170 0.29 -1.71 21.73
C ASN A 170 0.70 -3.08 22.32
N GLN A 171 1.02 -4.09 21.50
CA GLN A 171 1.40 -5.42 21.98
C GLN A 171 2.86 -5.50 22.48
N GLU A 172 3.71 -4.54 22.12
CA GLU A 172 5.09 -4.43 22.66
C GLU A 172 5.15 -3.71 24.01
N GLU A 173 4.23 -2.76 24.28
CA GLU A 173 4.22 -1.99 25.55
C GLU A 173 3.82 -2.86 26.76
N GLY A 174 3.17 -4.01 26.55
CA GLY A 174 2.69 -4.89 27.61
C GLY A 174 3.71 -5.89 28.17
N ASN A 175 4.89 -6.03 27.57
CA ASN A 175 5.92 -7.01 27.99
C ASN A 175 7.13 -6.36 28.68
N SER A 176 7.06 -5.07 29.01
CA SER A 176 8.08 -4.36 29.81
C SER A 176 7.74 -4.38 31.30
N GLY A 177 7.42 -5.56 31.85
CA GLY A 177 7.11 -5.80 33.27
C GLY A 177 8.16 -6.63 33.98
#